data_AF-A0AA95JC79-F1
#
_entry.id   AF-A0AA95JC79-F1
#
_cell.length_a   1.000
_cell.length_b   1.000
_cell.length_c   1.000
_cell.angle_alpha   90.00
_cell.angle_beta   90.00
_cell.angle_gamma   90.00
#
_symmetry.space_group_name_H-M   'P 1'
#
loop_
_entity.id
_entity.type
_entity.pdbx_description
1 polymer ?
#
loop_
_entity_poly.entity_id
_entity_poly.type
_entity_poly.pdbx_seq_one_letter_code
_entity_poly.pdbx_strand_id
1 'polypeptide(L)'
;MSKPLFRLLSIALLTCILIPSTTFAAAVQETKTASSNPYHIVALGDSVTVGYEPGLDETATPYGYTERVYEQALFHSHSVINNFGILGLTTSGLSNLLQGAAAGKTLKAVDLQDFSTFVDPRIAQYAQTIAAKSGNIKSTLSEADLVIMTTGGNDFGDFIKAVVADSTNLDQLIQTSFIPMRDQYLNDLKKVINQVHEMAPKARIAIADQYLPLIDLHPAYGALKSEVITLSKKLDELAAELNQVQTFVEIVHVSEGFFGKERQYTYVGKQDPHPTQKGYEYIGQQFANVIWKEYRTPAPRAADVTLSVIINGKELVGKPINKKNTNFLPIREVANAVKAELKWDNKTKTATFRKNNREVMITIGANTMTINGVIQKLDTPAYLETINKQQYTYVPLAAIVKGLDFDLVYQQTLKTAFINGPL
;
A
#
# COMPACT_ATOMS: atom_id res chain seq x y z
N MET A 1 -90.21 -12.91 -2.38
CA MET A 1 -90.48 -12.44 -1.00
C MET A 1 -89.33 -11.52 -0.62
N SER A 2 -89.43 -10.21 -0.34
CA SER A 2 -90.48 -9.19 -0.27
C SER A 2 -89.77 -7.84 -0.57
N LYS A 3 -90.39 -7.00 -1.43
CA LYS A 3 -89.97 -5.64 -1.87
C LYS A 3 -89.92 -4.62 -0.69
N PRO A 4 -89.34 -3.37 -0.78
CA PRO A 4 -89.48 -2.43 -1.91
C PRO A 4 -88.36 -1.39 -2.18
N LEU A 5 -88.69 -0.54 -3.14
CA LEU A 5 -87.97 0.54 -3.82
C LEU A 5 -88.33 1.93 -3.21
N PHE A 6 -87.47 2.93 -3.44
CA PHE A 6 -87.67 4.41 -3.41
C PHE A 6 -87.76 5.18 -2.07
N ARG A 7 -86.81 6.10 -1.85
CA ARG A 7 -86.92 7.54 -2.20
C ARG A 7 -85.63 8.32 -1.86
N LEU A 8 -85.28 9.25 -2.76
CA LEU A 8 -84.27 10.30 -2.56
C LEU A 8 -84.68 11.30 -1.48
N LEU A 9 -83.71 11.83 -0.74
CA LEU A 9 -83.72 13.22 -0.27
C LEU A 9 -82.29 13.76 -0.16
N SER A 10 -82.08 14.93 -0.76
CA SER A 10 -80.84 15.72 -0.81
C SER A 10 -80.42 16.26 0.56
N ILE A 11 -79.12 16.28 0.87
CA ILE A 11 -78.56 17.09 1.97
C ILE A 11 -77.31 17.83 1.49
N ALA A 12 -77.29 19.11 1.86
CA ALA A 12 -76.37 20.15 1.47
C ALA A 12 -74.94 19.97 2.01
N LEU A 13 -74.02 20.51 1.22
CA LEU A 13 -72.57 20.57 1.41
C LEU A 13 -72.23 21.61 2.49
N LEU A 14 -71.51 21.20 3.54
CA LEU A 14 -70.78 22.12 4.42
C LEU A 14 -69.31 21.68 4.45
N THR A 15 -68.46 22.50 3.86
CA THR A 15 -67.01 22.29 3.69
C THR A 15 -66.27 22.60 4.99
N CYS A 16 -65.75 21.57 5.67
CA CYS A 16 -64.70 21.71 6.68
C CYS A 16 -63.32 21.55 6.02
N ILE A 17 -62.49 22.60 6.10
CA ILE A 17 -61.10 22.59 5.68
C ILE A 17 -60.29 21.91 6.79
N LEU A 18 -59.85 20.67 6.54
CA LEU A 18 -58.86 19.96 7.35
C LEU A 18 -57.46 20.29 6.81
N ILE A 19 -56.65 20.95 7.62
CA ILE A 19 -55.22 21.12 7.38
C ILE A 19 -54.52 19.86 7.92
N PRO A 20 -53.85 19.04 7.08
CA PRO A 20 -53.05 17.94 7.59
C PRO A 20 -51.73 18.48 8.14
N SER A 21 -51.53 18.31 9.44
CA SER A 21 -50.25 18.49 10.13
C SER A 21 -49.28 17.38 9.70
N THR A 22 -48.33 17.72 8.83
CA THR A 22 -47.20 16.85 8.50
C THR A 22 -46.12 16.99 9.57
N THR A 23 -45.95 15.95 10.38
CA THR A 23 -44.78 15.78 11.23
C THR A 23 -43.59 15.41 10.34
N PHE A 24 -42.75 16.40 10.02
CA PHE A 24 -41.42 16.12 9.48
C PHE A 24 -40.56 15.54 10.60
N ALA A 25 -40.46 14.21 10.65
CA ALA A 25 -39.35 13.55 11.30
C ALA A 25 -38.09 13.89 10.47
N ALA A 26 -37.31 14.86 10.95
CA ALA A 26 -35.99 15.12 10.40
C ALA A 26 -35.16 13.86 10.59
N ALA A 27 -34.94 13.12 9.50
CA ALA A 27 -33.93 12.08 9.45
C ALA A 27 -32.60 12.77 9.78
N VAL A 28 -32.03 12.43 10.93
CA VAL A 28 -30.63 12.73 11.22
C VAL A 28 -29.85 11.91 10.21
N GLN A 29 -29.48 12.53 9.08
CA GLN A 29 -28.38 12.06 8.27
C GLN A 29 -27.17 12.05 9.21
N GLU A 30 -26.79 10.85 9.65
CA GLU A 30 -25.41 10.59 10.04
C GLU A 30 -24.56 11.01 8.85
N THR A 31 -24.09 12.25 8.90
CA THR A 31 -22.96 12.68 8.11
C THR A 31 -21.83 11.80 8.59
N LYS A 32 -21.56 10.71 7.85
CA LYS A 32 -20.25 10.07 7.83
C LYS A 32 -19.28 11.20 7.57
N THR A 33 -18.76 11.76 8.65
CA THR A 33 -17.64 12.68 8.60
C THR A 33 -16.54 11.88 7.94
N ALA A 34 -16.01 12.42 6.85
CA ALA A 34 -15.01 11.76 6.04
C ALA A 34 -13.85 11.30 6.94
N SER A 35 -13.82 10.00 7.26
CA SER A 35 -12.55 9.29 7.38
C SER A 35 -11.80 9.64 6.11
N SER A 36 -10.63 10.26 6.23
CA SER A 36 -9.81 10.59 5.06
C SER A 36 -9.71 9.35 4.18
N ASN A 37 -10.13 9.44 2.91
CA ASN A 37 -9.96 8.32 1.97
C ASN A 37 -8.49 7.89 2.04
N PRO A 38 -8.20 6.59 2.20
CA PRO A 38 -6.83 6.13 2.31
C PRO A 38 -6.06 6.47 1.04
N TYR A 39 -4.75 6.63 1.15
CA TYR A 39 -3.87 6.69 -0.01
C TYR A 39 -3.73 5.28 -0.60
N HIS A 40 -4.19 5.08 -1.83
CA HIS A 40 -4.27 3.77 -2.46
C HIS A 40 -3.04 3.50 -3.33
N ILE A 41 -2.29 2.46 -2.99
CA ILE A 41 -1.15 1.97 -3.75
C ILE A 41 -1.53 0.66 -4.47
N VAL A 42 -1.20 0.57 -5.75
CA VAL A 42 -1.30 -0.68 -6.52
C VAL A 42 0.09 -1.06 -7.02
N ALA A 43 0.55 -2.25 -6.65
CA ALA A 43 1.81 -2.80 -7.12
C ALA A 43 1.54 -3.80 -8.25
N LEU A 44 2.18 -3.61 -9.40
CA LEU A 44 2.07 -4.46 -10.58
C LEU A 44 3.45 -4.98 -10.98
N GLY A 45 3.53 -6.15 -11.58
CA GLY A 45 4.79 -6.63 -12.17
C GLY A 45 5.12 -8.08 -11.88
N ASP A 46 6.41 -8.35 -11.75
CA ASP A 46 6.97 -9.70 -11.70
C ASP A 46 7.31 -10.17 -10.27
N SER A 47 8.28 -11.08 -10.13
CA SER A 47 8.76 -11.61 -8.86
C SER A 47 9.40 -10.56 -7.95
N VAL A 48 9.97 -9.49 -8.50
CA VAL A 48 10.51 -8.38 -7.70
C VAL A 48 9.36 -7.63 -7.03
N THR A 49 8.23 -7.43 -7.73
CA THR A 49 6.98 -6.87 -7.17
C THR A 49 6.40 -7.78 -6.10
N VAL A 50 6.47 -9.11 -6.26
CA VAL A 50 6.02 -10.05 -5.22
C VAL A 50 6.85 -9.92 -3.94
N GLY A 51 8.12 -9.50 -4.03
CA GLY A 51 9.06 -9.56 -2.91
C GLY A 51 9.67 -10.95 -2.71
N TYR A 52 9.85 -11.70 -3.80
CA TYR A 52 10.39 -13.05 -3.79
C TYR A 52 11.85 -13.10 -3.32
N GLU A 53 12.15 -14.04 -2.41
CA GLU A 53 13.51 -14.48 -2.13
C GLU A 53 13.63 -16.00 -2.34
N PRO A 54 14.81 -16.51 -2.71
CA PRO A 54 15.05 -17.94 -2.82
C PRO A 54 14.72 -18.66 -1.51
N GLY A 55 13.86 -19.68 -1.59
CA GLY A 55 13.38 -20.43 -0.43
C GLY A 55 12.11 -19.88 0.22
N LEU A 56 11.49 -18.82 -0.34
CA LEU A 56 10.14 -18.41 0.03
C LEU A 56 9.18 -19.60 -0.16
N ASP A 57 8.48 -19.97 0.91
CA ASP A 57 7.42 -20.98 0.88
C ASP A 57 6.02 -20.32 0.84
N GLU A 58 4.98 -21.12 0.62
CA GLU A 58 3.60 -20.63 0.47
C GLU A 58 3.00 -20.01 1.75
N THR A 59 3.65 -20.19 2.90
CA THR A 59 3.21 -19.66 4.18
C THR A 59 3.91 -18.36 4.57
N ALA A 60 5.05 -18.08 3.94
CA ALA A 60 5.82 -16.87 4.17
C ALA A 60 5.09 -15.65 3.59
N THR A 61 4.98 -14.59 4.40
CA THR A 61 4.54 -13.28 3.91
C THR A 61 5.76 -12.59 3.27
N PRO A 62 5.74 -12.29 1.97
CA PRO A 62 6.86 -11.60 1.33
C PRO A 62 7.15 -10.24 1.98
N TYR A 63 8.42 -9.86 2.01
CA TYR A 63 8.85 -8.54 2.47
C TYR A 63 9.90 -7.96 1.51
N GLY A 64 9.40 -7.41 0.40
CA GLY A 64 10.18 -6.82 -0.66
C GLY A 64 10.19 -5.30 -0.63
N TYR A 65 10.34 -4.69 -1.81
CA TYR A 65 10.32 -3.23 -1.94
C TYR A 65 8.89 -2.68 -1.83
N THR A 66 7.88 -3.44 -2.23
CA THR A 66 6.47 -3.03 -2.18
C THR A 66 6.02 -2.75 -0.74
N GLU A 67 6.38 -3.63 0.20
CA GLU A 67 6.07 -3.44 1.62
C GLU A 67 6.83 -2.25 2.20
N ARG A 68 8.07 -2.01 1.74
CA ARG A 68 8.85 -0.83 2.16
C ARG A 68 8.27 0.47 1.63
N VAL A 69 7.80 0.51 0.39
CA VAL A 69 7.08 1.67 -0.17
C VAL A 69 5.78 1.89 0.59
N TYR A 70 5.05 0.83 0.93
CA TYR A 70 3.86 0.92 1.77
C TYR A 70 4.18 1.49 3.16
N GLU A 71 5.23 1.01 3.82
CA GLU A 71 5.71 1.55 5.10
C GLU A 71 6.00 3.06 4.99
N GLN A 72 6.62 3.51 3.89
CA GLN A 72 6.84 4.93 3.65
C GLN A 72 5.52 5.71 3.54
N ALA A 73 4.53 5.20 2.80
CA ALA A 73 3.23 5.86 2.70
C ALA A 73 2.54 6.05 4.06
N LEU A 74 2.70 5.11 5.00
CA LEU A 74 2.16 5.21 6.36
C LEU A 74 2.77 6.36 7.18
N PHE A 75 4.01 6.78 6.87
CA PHE A 75 4.60 7.98 7.45
C PHE A 75 3.93 9.28 6.97
N HIS A 76 3.19 9.25 5.87
CA HIS A 76 2.55 10.44 5.29
C HIS A 76 1.04 10.49 5.52
N SER A 77 0.35 9.35 5.40
CA SER A 77 -1.10 9.26 5.54
C SER A 77 -1.57 7.85 5.86
N HIS A 78 -2.84 7.71 6.26
CA HIS A 78 -3.50 6.41 6.18
C HIS A 78 -3.40 5.92 4.74
N SER A 79 -2.91 4.69 4.56
CA SER A 79 -2.59 4.13 3.25
C SER A 79 -2.98 2.66 3.20
N VAL A 80 -3.29 2.18 2.00
CA VAL A 80 -3.54 0.77 1.69
C VAL A 80 -2.76 0.36 0.46
N ILE A 81 -2.37 -0.92 0.37
CA ILE A 81 -1.67 -1.46 -0.79
C ILE A 81 -2.35 -2.74 -1.30
N ASN A 82 -2.43 -2.87 -2.63
CA ASN A 82 -2.82 -4.09 -3.31
C ASN A 82 -1.68 -4.54 -4.22
N ASN A 83 -1.16 -5.75 -4.00
CA ASN A 83 -0.05 -6.30 -4.76
C ASN A 83 -0.55 -7.38 -5.75
N PHE A 84 -0.38 -7.14 -7.04
CA PHE A 84 -0.69 -8.05 -8.14
C PHE A 84 0.57 -8.51 -8.88
N GLY A 85 1.73 -8.52 -8.21
CA GLY A 85 2.94 -9.13 -8.74
C GLY A 85 2.74 -10.62 -9.02
N ILE A 86 3.37 -11.13 -10.09
CA ILE A 86 3.30 -12.54 -10.49
C ILE A 86 4.72 -13.05 -10.76
N LEU A 87 5.11 -14.15 -10.11
CA LEU A 87 6.42 -14.77 -10.32
C LEU A 87 6.64 -15.12 -11.80
N GLY A 88 7.78 -14.72 -12.36
CA GLY A 88 8.15 -15.06 -13.74
C GLY A 88 7.37 -14.30 -14.84
N LEU A 89 6.52 -13.35 -14.48
CA LEU A 89 5.73 -12.58 -15.44
C LEU A 89 6.66 -11.71 -16.31
N THR A 90 6.46 -11.79 -17.63
CA THR A 90 7.10 -10.90 -18.61
C THR A 90 6.29 -9.61 -18.76
N THR A 91 6.86 -8.60 -19.40
CA THR A 91 6.16 -7.34 -19.67
C THR A 91 4.96 -7.58 -20.60
N SER A 92 5.10 -8.47 -21.58
CA SER A 92 3.99 -8.89 -22.44
C SER A 92 2.88 -9.64 -21.67
N GLY A 93 3.26 -10.51 -20.72
CA GLY A 93 2.30 -11.19 -19.83
C GLY A 93 1.54 -10.22 -18.93
N LEU A 94 2.19 -9.16 -18.45
CA LEU A 94 1.53 -8.07 -17.71
C LEU A 94 0.55 -7.30 -18.60
N SER A 95 0.91 -7.01 -19.85
CA SER A 95 -0.01 -6.41 -20.82
C SER A 95 -1.26 -7.28 -21.04
N ASN A 96 -1.11 -8.61 -21.11
CA ASN A 96 -2.25 -9.53 -21.24
C ASN A 96 -3.16 -9.50 -20.00
N LEU A 97 -2.57 -9.47 -18.80
CA LEU A 97 -3.30 -9.32 -17.54
C LEU A 97 -4.15 -8.05 -17.54
N LEU A 98 -3.53 -6.91 -17.86
CA LEU A 98 -4.19 -5.60 -17.84
C LEU A 98 -5.25 -5.47 -18.93
N GLN A 99 -5.02 -6.03 -20.13
CA GLN A 99 -6.02 -6.06 -21.18
C GLN A 99 -7.27 -6.86 -20.76
N GLY A 100 -7.08 -8.04 -20.17
CA GLY A 100 -8.19 -8.83 -19.66
C GLY A 100 -8.93 -8.14 -18.50
N ALA A 101 -8.19 -7.52 -17.59
CA ALA A 101 -8.76 -6.72 -16.50
C ALA A 101 -9.59 -5.54 -17.00
N ALA A 102 -9.08 -4.78 -17.99
CA ALA A 102 -9.79 -3.67 -18.61
C ALA A 102 -11.14 -4.11 -19.23
N ALA A 103 -11.16 -5.33 -19.79
CA ALA A 103 -12.34 -5.99 -20.33
C ALA A 103 -13.23 -6.67 -19.27
N GLY A 104 -12.89 -6.59 -17.98
CA GLY A 104 -13.65 -7.21 -16.89
C GLY A 104 -13.62 -8.75 -16.89
N LYS A 105 -12.63 -9.36 -17.54
CA LYS A 105 -12.50 -10.81 -17.64
C LYS A 105 -11.83 -11.39 -16.40
N THR A 106 -12.30 -12.56 -15.99
CA THR A 106 -11.55 -13.44 -15.08
C THR A 106 -10.61 -14.29 -15.93
N LEU A 107 -9.30 -14.17 -15.69
CA LEU A 107 -8.26 -14.84 -16.48
C LEU A 107 -7.75 -16.11 -15.77
N LYS A 108 -7.07 -16.95 -16.54
CA LYS A 108 -6.23 -18.05 -16.07
C LYS A 108 -4.76 -17.72 -16.29
N ALA A 109 -3.86 -18.43 -15.61
CA ALA A 109 -2.42 -18.23 -15.79
C ALA A 109 -2.01 -18.36 -17.27
N VAL A 110 -2.58 -19.33 -17.97
CA VAL A 110 -2.31 -19.60 -19.40
C VAL A 110 -2.74 -18.46 -20.33
N ASP A 111 -3.68 -17.62 -19.89
CA ASP A 111 -4.11 -16.45 -20.66
C ASP A 111 -3.08 -15.30 -20.56
N LEU A 112 -2.18 -15.36 -19.57
CA LEU A 112 -1.13 -14.36 -19.37
C LEU A 112 0.11 -14.72 -20.18
N GLN A 113 0.64 -15.93 -19.96
CA GLN A 113 1.80 -16.50 -20.64
C GLN A 113 1.93 -18.00 -20.35
N ASP A 114 2.86 -18.66 -21.02
CA ASP A 114 3.23 -20.04 -20.69
C ASP A 114 4.12 -20.07 -19.44
N PHE A 115 3.62 -20.71 -18.38
CA PHE A 115 4.35 -20.95 -17.13
C PHE A 115 4.89 -22.38 -17.02
N SER A 116 4.67 -23.24 -18.01
CA SER A 116 5.09 -24.65 -17.97
C SER A 116 6.62 -24.82 -18.03
N THR A 117 7.34 -23.79 -18.44
CA THR A 117 8.80 -23.76 -18.51
C THR A 117 9.48 -23.56 -17.15
N PHE A 118 8.73 -23.12 -16.13
CA PHE A 118 9.24 -23.00 -14.77
C PHE A 118 9.30 -24.36 -14.09
N VAL A 119 10.48 -24.72 -13.58
CA VAL A 119 10.71 -26.01 -12.90
C VAL A 119 9.87 -26.12 -11.61
N ASP A 120 9.62 -25.00 -10.95
CA ASP A 120 8.80 -24.96 -9.73
C ASP A 120 7.31 -24.85 -10.07
N PRO A 121 6.50 -25.90 -9.85
CA PRO A 121 5.07 -25.90 -10.18
C PRO A 121 4.27 -24.86 -9.39
N ARG A 122 4.80 -24.40 -8.25
CA ARG A 122 4.15 -23.37 -7.41
C ARG A 122 4.06 -22.03 -8.13
N ILE A 123 4.96 -21.75 -9.08
CA ILE A 123 4.93 -20.51 -9.89
C ILE A 123 3.64 -20.43 -10.71
N ALA A 124 3.29 -21.52 -11.41
CA ALA A 124 2.06 -21.58 -12.20
C ALA A 124 0.80 -21.49 -11.32
N GLN A 125 0.81 -22.12 -10.14
CA GLN A 125 -0.29 -22.03 -9.19
C GLN A 125 -0.45 -20.61 -8.64
N TYR A 126 0.65 -19.95 -8.27
CA TYR A 126 0.66 -18.57 -7.82
C TYR A 126 0.12 -17.63 -8.91
N ALA A 127 0.59 -17.78 -10.15
CA ALA A 127 0.08 -17.04 -11.30
C ALA A 127 -1.43 -17.27 -11.49
N GLN A 128 -1.92 -18.50 -11.32
CA GLN A 128 -3.35 -18.82 -11.42
C GLN A 128 -4.17 -18.11 -10.32
N THR A 129 -3.66 -18.02 -9.10
CA THR A 129 -4.31 -17.31 -8.00
C THR A 129 -4.48 -15.82 -8.29
N ILE A 130 -3.46 -15.17 -8.84
CA ILE A 130 -3.53 -13.75 -9.20
C ILE A 130 -4.39 -13.53 -10.45
N ALA A 131 -4.22 -14.36 -11.49
CA ALA A 131 -5.03 -14.29 -12.71
C ALA A 131 -6.54 -14.43 -12.43
N ALA A 132 -6.92 -15.28 -11.48
CA ALA A 132 -8.31 -15.42 -11.06
C ALA A 132 -8.90 -14.14 -10.42
N LYS A 133 -8.06 -13.21 -9.96
CA LYS A 133 -8.46 -11.91 -9.39
C LYS A 133 -8.51 -10.79 -10.44
N SER A 134 -8.23 -11.07 -11.71
CA SER A 134 -8.12 -10.05 -12.78
C SER A 134 -9.36 -9.16 -12.92
N GLY A 135 -10.56 -9.69 -12.65
CA GLY A 135 -11.80 -8.93 -12.71
C GLY A 135 -11.86 -7.75 -11.73
N ASN A 136 -11.09 -7.79 -10.64
CA ASN A 136 -11.06 -6.74 -9.62
C ASN A 136 -9.96 -5.69 -9.87
N ILE A 137 -8.99 -5.98 -10.74
CA ILE A 137 -7.83 -5.09 -10.96
C ILE A 137 -8.29 -3.72 -11.46
N LYS A 138 -9.27 -3.68 -12.37
CA LYS A 138 -9.79 -2.41 -12.91
C LYS A 138 -10.41 -1.52 -11.81
N SER A 139 -11.24 -2.08 -10.93
CA SER A 139 -11.82 -1.31 -9.83
C SER A 139 -10.75 -0.86 -8.84
N THR A 140 -9.79 -1.73 -8.51
CA THR A 140 -8.68 -1.38 -7.63
C THR A 140 -7.79 -0.26 -8.21
N LEU A 141 -7.49 -0.31 -9.51
CA LEU A 141 -6.74 0.74 -10.21
C LEU A 141 -7.51 2.06 -10.29
N SER A 142 -8.84 2.03 -10.41
CA SER A 142 -9.64 3.26 -10.48
C SER A 142 -9.60 4.11 -9.20
N GLU A 143 -9.24 3.50 -8.08
CA GLU A 143 -9.05 4.16 -6.78
C GLU A 143 -7.59 4.54 -6.52
N ALA A 144 -6.64 4.10 -7.35
CA ALA A 144 -5.21 4.25 -7.10
C ALA A 144 -4.76 5.72 -7.15
N ASP A 145 -4.00 6.13 -6.12
CA ASP A 145 -3.23 7.38 -6.13
C ASP A 145 -1.81 7.14 -6.68
N LEU A 146 -1.30 5.92 -6.50
CA LEU A 146 0.03 5.49 -6.91
C LEU A 146 0.00 4.07 -7.47
N VAL A 147 0.63 3.90 -8.63
CA VAL A 147 0.98 2.59 -9.18
C VAL A 147 2.50 2.45 -9.14
N ILE A 148 3.00 1.39 -8.52
CA ILE A 148 4.43 1.04 -8.50
C ILE A 148 4.68 -0.22 -9.31
N MET A 149 5.80 -0.27 -10.03
CA MET A 149 6.05 -1.37 -10.96
C MET A 149 7.52 -1.76 -11.08
N THR A 150 7.76 -3.08 -11.08
CA THR A 150 8.98 -3.72 -11.59
C THR A 150 8.59 -4.78 -12.60
N THR A 151 9.05 -4.66 -13.84
CA THR A 151 8.82 -5.65 -14.91
C THR A 151 9.92 -5.50 -15.96
N GLY A 152 10.24 -6.58 -16.66
CA GLY A 152 11.29 -6.59 -17.69
C GLY A 152 12.38 -7.62 -17.48
N GLY A 153 12.66 -8.00 -16.23
CA GLY A 153 13.76 -8.93 -15.92
C GLY A 153 13.61 -10.27 -16.63
N ASN A 154 12.39 -10.79 -16.71
CA ASN A 154 12.07 -12.05 -17.39
C ASN A 154 12.14 -11.93 -18.91
N ASP A 155 11.92 -10.75 -19.49
CA ASP A 155 12.01 -10.48 -20.93
C ASP A 155 13.46 -10.65 -21.44
N PHE A 156 14.46 -10.43 -20.57
CA PHE A 156 15.89 -10.60 -20.89
C PHE A 156 16.49 -11.92 -20.38
N GLY A 157 15.71 -12.76 -19.71
CA GLY A 157 16.22 -13.94 -18.98
C GLY A 157 17.01 -14.91 -19.86
N ASP A 158 16.52 -15.20 -21.07
CA ASP A 158 17.19 -16.12 -21.99
C ASP A 158 18.47 -15.54 -22.59
N PHE A 159 18.50 -14.23 -22.84
CA PHE A 159 19.72 -13.54 -23.25
C PHE A 159 20.79 -13.62 -22.16
N ILE A 160 20.43 -13.37 -20.90
CA ILE A 160 21.38 -13.47 -19.78
C ILE A 160 21.91 -14.90 -19.63
N LYS A 161 21.05 -15.92 -19.72
CA LYS A 161 21.49 -17.33 -19.69
C LYS A 161 22.48 -17.63 -20.83
N ALA A 162 22.22 -17.14 -22.03
CA ALA A 162 23.12 -17.33 -23.18
C ALA A 162 24.50 -16.67 -22.93
N VAL A 163 24.53 -15.42 -22.44
CA VAL A 163 25.78 -14.72 -22.11
C VAL A 163 26.57 -15.44 -21.01
N VAL A 164 25.89 -15.94 -19.98
CA VAL A 164 26.53 -16.68 -18.87
C VAL A 164 27.10 -18.02 -19.35
N ALA A 165 26.46 -18.66 -20.33
CA ALA A 165 26.94 -19.91 -20.91
C ALA A 165 28.16 -19.69 -21.82
N ASP A 166 28.13 -18.67 -22.67
CA ASP A 166 29.25 -18.29 -23.55
C ASP A 166 29.18 -16.81 -23.93
N SER A 167 30.23 -16.06 -23.59
CA SER A 167 30.37 -14.64 -23.92
C SER A 167 31.41 -14.35 -25.01
N THR A 168 31.88 -15.37 -25.75
CA THR A 168 32.93 -15.19 -26.77
C THR A 168 32.49 -14.28 -27.92
N ASN A 169 31.21 -14.33 -28.31
CA ASN A 169 30.62 -13.52 -29.38
C ASN A 169 29.69 -12.41 -28.84
N LEU A 170 30.04 -11.80 -27.70
CA LEU A 170 29.16 -10.89 -26.97
C LEU A 170 28.62 -9.74 -27.82
N ASP A 171 29.46 -9.07 -28.60
CA ASP A 171 29.03 -7.94 -29.44
C ASP A 171 27.94 -8.36 -30.43
N GLN A 172 28.11 -9.51 -31.07
CA GLN A 172 27.10 -10.07 -31.97
C GLN A 172 25.80 -10.38 -31.21
N LEU A 173 25.89 -11.02 -30.05
CA LEU A 173 24.72 -11.38 -29.25
C LEU A 173 23.95 -10.13 -28.75
N ILE A 174 24.66 -9.07 -28.39
CA ILE A 174 24.04 -7.77 -28.05
C ILE A 174 23.27 -7.23 -29.26
N GLN A 175 23.89 -7.21 -30.44
CA GLN A 175 23.26 -6.67 -31.65
C GLN A 175 22.06 -7.50 -32.14
N THR A 176 22.19 -8.83 -32.14
CA THR A 176 21.17 -9.72 -32.73
C THR A 176 20.08 -10.13 -31.75
N SER A 177 20.30 -10.00 -30.44
CA SER A 177 19.36 -10.49 -29.42
C SER A 177 18.99 -9.42 -28.40
N PHE A 178 19.96 -8.81 -27.70
CA PHE A 178 19.64 -7.84 -26.65
C PHE A 178 18.92 -6.60 -27.18
N ILE A 179 19.43 -5.98 -28.24
CA ILE A 179 18.84 -4.76 -28.80
C ILE A 179 17.39 -4.99 -29.26
N PRO A 180 17.08 -6.03 -30.04
CA PRO A 180 15.70 -6.37 -30.39
C PRO A 180 14.80 -6.64 -29.16
N MET A 181 15.29 -7.39 -28.17
CA MET A 181 14.54 -7.65 -26.92
C MET A 181 14.27 -6.37 -26.14
N ARG A 182 15.25 -5.46 -26.06
CA ARG A 182 15.11 -4.16 -25.40
C ARG A 182 14.06 -3.29 -26.07
N ASP A 183 14.08 -3.24 -27.41
CA ASP A 183 13.12 -2.43 -28.16
C ASP A 183 11.71 -3.02 -28.05
N GLN A 184 11.57 -4.35 -28.02
CA GLN A 184 10.30 -5.03 -27.73
C GLN A 184 9.81 -4.75 -26.30
N TYR A 185 10.69 -4.83 -25.31
CA TYR A 185 10.40 -4.49 -23.91
C TYR A 185 9.86 -3.07 -23.77
N LEU A 186 10.51 -2.08 -24.40
CA LEU A 186 10.06 -0.68 -24.36
C LEU A 186 8.69 -0.51 -25.01
N ASN A 187 8.42 -1.20 -26.13
CA ASN A 187 7.12 -1.18 -26.79
C ASN A 187 6.02 -1.80 -25.92
N ASP A 188 6.28 -2.92 -25.26
CA ASP A 188 5.30 -3.57 -24.39
C ASP A 188 5.09 -2.79 -23.09
N LEU A 189 6.15 -2.21 -22.52
CA LEU A 189 6.05 -1.34 -21.35
C LEU A 189 5.20 -0.11 -21.67
N LYS A 190 5.37 0.50 -22.85
CA LYS A 190 4.51 1.60 -23.31
C LYS A 190 3.03 1.20 -23.34
N LYS A 191 2.70 0.00 -23.83
CA LYS A 191 1.32 -0.51 -23.81
C LYS A 191 0.81 -0.70 -22.38
N VAL A 192 1.62 -1.30 -21.51
CA VAL A 192 1.30 -1.50 -20.09
C VAL A 192 1.00 -0.16 -19.42
N ILE A 193 1.85 0.86 -19.60
CA ILE A 193 1.65 2.18 -19.00
C ILE A 193 0.36 2.82 -19.49
N ASN A 194 0.08 2.76 -20.80
CA ASN A 194 -1.17 3.29 -21.35
C ASN A 194 -2.40 2.58 -20.76
N GLN A 195 -2.39 1.25 -20.66
CA GLN A 195 -3.48 0.48 -20.06
C GLN A 195 -3.69 0.83 -18.58
N VAL A 196 -2.60 1.02 -17.82
CA VAL A 196 -2.67 1.48 -16.43
C VAL A 196 -3.30 2.87 -16.37
N HIS A 197 -2.83 3.82 -17.19
CA HIS A 197 -3.33 5.19 -17.21
C HIS A 197 -4.81 5.26 -17.58
N GLU A 198 -5.27 4.46 -18.55
CA GLU A 198 -6.69 4.38 -18.92
C GLU A 198 -7.58 3.94 -17.75
N MET A 199 -7.10 3.02 -16.91
CA MET A 199 -7.83 2.52 -15.75
C MET A 199 -7.64 3.38 -14.49
N ALA A 200 -6.51 4.09 -14.39
CA ALA A 200 -6.09 4.89 -13.24
C ALA A 200 -5.62 6.30 -13.69
N PRO A 201 -6.50 7.13 -14.29
CA PRO A 201 -6.08 8.37 -14.95
C PRO A 201 -5.52 9.46 -14.01
N LYS A 202 -5.70 9.29 -12.70
CA LYS A 202 -5.21 10.22 -11.66
C LYS A 202 -3.98 9.71 -10.93
N ALA A 203 -3.63 8.44 -11.12
CA ALA A 203 -2.52 7.83 -10.39
C ALA A 203 -1.18 8.35 -10.92
N ARG A 204 -0.23 8.55 -10.01
CA ARG A 204 1.19 8.60 -10.37
C ARG A 204 1.65 7.19 -10.71
N ILE A 205 2.51 7.03 -11.70
CA ILE A 205 3.06 5.72 -12.09
C ILE A 205 4.57 5.76 -11.89
N ALA A 206 5.09 5.00 -10.93
CA ALA A 206 6.52 4.88 -10.65
C ALA A 206 7.03 3.51 -11.11
N ILE A 207 8.06 3.49 -11.96
CA ILE A 207 8.55 2.25 -12.61
C ILE A 207 10.06 2.15 -12.42
N ALA A 208 10.52 1.02 -11.88
CA ALA A 208 11.96 0.78 -11.76
C ALA A 208 12.61 0.51 -13.12
N ASP A 209 13.82 1.03 -13.31
CA ASP A 209 14.72 0.51 -14.34
C ASP A 209 15.24 -0.90 -13.97
N GLN A 210 16.05 -1.50 -14.85
CA GLN A 210 16.47 -2.89 -14.71
C GLN A 210 17.91 -2.98 -14.20
N TYR A 211 18.14 -3.63 -13.05
CA TYR A 211 19.49 -3.92 -12.58
C TYR A 211 20.10 -5.09 -13.37
N LEU A 212 21.44 -5.14 -13.46
CA LEU A 212 22.16 -6.19 -14.19
C LEU A 212 22.32 -7.46 -13.32
N PRO A 213 21.71 -8.60 -13.68
CA PRO A 213 21.84 -9.86 -12.92
C PRO A 213 23.14 -10.61 -13.26
N LEU A 214 24.28 -9.91 -13.25
CA LEU A 214 25.59 -10.47 -13.60
C LEU A 214 26.67 -9.87 -12.70
N ILE A 215 27.56 -10.70 -12.17
CA ILE A 215 28.64 -10.22 -11.30
C ILE A 215 29.73 -9.46 -12.08
N ASP A 216 30.35 -8.50 -11.41
CA ASP A 216 31.45 -7.65 -11.88
C ASP A 216 32.66 -8.39 -12.46
N LEU A 217 32.91 -9.63 -12.02
CA LEU A 217 34.01 -10.47 -12.50
C LEU A 217 33.74 -11.13 -13.87
N HIS A 218 32.51 -11.09 -14.38
CA HIS A 218 32.19 -11.72 -15.64
C HIS A 218 32.76 -10.90 -16.82
N PRO A 219 33.37 -11.51 -17.86
CA PRO A 219 33.95 -10.77 -18.99
C PRO A 219 32.96 -9.84 -19.70
N ALA A 220 31.69 -10.25 -19.77
CA ALA A 220 30.61 -9.45 -20.37
C ALA A 220 30.14 -8.25 -19.53
N TYR A 221 30.56 -8.14 -18.26
CA TYR A 221 29.98 -7.20 -17.32
C TYR A 221 30.07 -5.74 -17.79
N GLY A 222 31.24 -5.31 -18.28
CA GLY A 222 31.46 -3.94 -18.74
C GLY A 222 30.52 -3.54 -19.88
N ALA A 223 30.39 -4.40 -20.89
CA ALA A 223 29.52 -4.14 -22.05
C ALA A 223 28.03 -4.15 -21.64
N LEU A 224 27.59 -5.14 -20.85
CA LEU A 224 26.20 -5.21 -20.41
C LEU A 224 25.82 -4.09 -19.45
N LYS A 225 26.75 -3.63 -18.61
CA LYS A 225 26.54 -2.43 -17.78
C LYS A 225 26.24 -1.21 -18.66
N SER A 226 26.96 -1.01 -19.76
CA SER A 226 26.69 0.08 -20.71
C SER A 226 25.31 -0.04 -21.36
N GLU A 227 24.88 -1.26 -21.68
CA GLU A 227 23.53 -1.51 -22.19
C GLU A 227 22.43 -1.25 -21.15
N VAL A 228 22.65 -1.59 -19.88
CA VAL A 228 21.73 -1.25 -18.78
C VAL A 228 21.59 0.27 -18.61
N ILE A 229 22.70 1.02 -18.64
CA ILE A 229 22.68 2.49 -18.59
C ILE A 229 21.88 3.05 -19.79
N THR A 230 22.08 2.47 -20.97
CA THR A 230 21.36 2.87 -22.20
C THR A 230 19.87 2.58 -22.08
N LEU A 231 19.48 1.43 -21.54
CA LEU A 231 18.08 1.11 -21.27
C LEU A 231 17.46 2.09 -20.26
N SER A 232 18.15 2.40 -19.16
CA SER A 232 17.67 3.39 -18.17
C SER A 232 17.39 4.74 -18.84
N LYS A 233 18.30 5.24 -19.68
CA LYS A 233 18.09 6.50 -20.41
C LYS A 233 16.89 6.42 -21.36
N LYS A 234 16.70 5.30 -22.05
CA LYS A 234 15.54 5.08 -22.93
C LYS A 234 14.22 5.06 -22.17
N LEU A 235 14.22 4.59 -20.91
CA LEU A 235 13.06 4.67 -20.04
C LEU A 235 12.72 6.13 -19.68
N ASP A 236 13.72 6.98 -19.46
CA ASP A 236 13.49 8.42 -19.24
C ASP A 236 12.89 9.08 -20.48
N GLU A 237 13.39 8.74 -21.67
CA GLU A 237 12.84 9.23 -22.95
C GLU A 237 11.38 8.79 -23.13
N LEU A 238 11.06 7.53 -22.80
CA LEU A 238 9.69 7.02 -22.83
C LEU A 238 8.77 7.74 -21.82
N ALA A 239 9.22 7.92 -20.57
CA ALA A 239 8.44 8.65 -19.57
C ALA A 239 8.22 10.11 -19.98
N ALA A 240 9.24 10.77 -20.54
CA ALA A 240 9.11 12.12 -21.08
C ALA A 240 8.11 12.19 -22.24
N GLU A 241 8.11 11.20 -23.15
CA GLU A 241 7.12 11.08 -24.23
C GLU A 241 5.69 10.98 -23.66
N LEU A 242 5.46 10.03 -22.75
CA LEU A 242 4.14 9.75 -22.17
C LEU A 242 3.62 10.93 -21.32
N ASN A 243 4.50 11.66 -20.65
CA ASN A 243 4.11 12.81 -19.84
C ASN A 243 3.67 14.02 -20.66
N GLN A 244 3.92 14.06 -21.97
CA GLN A 244 3.35 15.10 -22.84
C GLN A 244 1.82 15.06 -22.88
N VAL A 245 1.21 13.92 -22.54
CA VAL A 245 -0.25 13.70 -22.49
C VAL A 245 -0.79 13.45 -21.07
N GLN A 246 -0.10 13.97 -20.04
CA GLN A 246 -0.55 13.95 -18.62
C GLN A 246 -0.65 12.56 -17.95
N THR A 247 0.24 11.62 -18.28
CA THR A 247 0.27 10.26 -17.71
C THR A 247 0.99 10.12 -16.35
N PHE A 248 1.66 11.17 -15.85
CA PHE A 248 2.38 11.21 -14.55
C PHE A 248 3.31 10.00 -14.29
N VAL A 249 4.18 9.69 -15.25
CA VAL A 249 5.16 8.60 -15.18
C VAL A 249 6.48 9.10 -14.61
N GLU A 250 7.04 8.38 -13.64
CA GLU A 250 8.36 8.63 -13.06
C GLU A 250 9.21 7.35 -13.14
N ILE A 251 10.45 7.47 -13.65
CA ILE A 251 11.41 6.37 -13.64
C ILE A 251 12.16 6.36 -12.31
N VAL A 252 12.25 5.18 -11.70
CA VAL A 252 12.96 4.92 -10.46
C VAL A 252 14.27 4.22 -10.81
N HIS A 253 15.37 4.98 -10.79
CA HIS A 253 16.70 4.47 -11.12
C HIS A 253 17.26 3.60 -10.00
N VAL A 254 17.14 2.28 -10.14
CA VAL A 254 17.72 1.29 -9.22
C VAL A 254 19.02 0.71 -9.76
N SER A 255 19.17 0.60 -11.08
CA SER A 255 20.25 -0.12 -11.75
C SER A 255 21.65 0.31 -11.31
N GLU A 256 21.90 1.63 -11.25
CA GLU A 256 23.21 2.18 -10.95
C GLU A 256 23.72 1.76 -9.57
N GLY A 257 22.83 1.69 -8.57
CA GLY A 257 23.21 1.32 -7.21
C GLY A 257 23.59 -0.14 -7.03
N PHE A 258 23.22 -1.00 -7.98
CA PHE A 258 23.60 -2.41 -7.98
C PHE A 258 25.00 -2.65 -8.55
N PHE A 259 25.57 -1.71 -9.31
CA PHE A 259 26.88 -1.90 -9.93
C PHE A 259 27.98 -2.16 -8.90
N GLY A 260 28.64 -3.31 -9.00
CA GLY A 260 29.68 -3.78 -8.09
C GLY A 260 29.15 -4.29 -6.74
N LYS A 261 27.83 -4.33 -6.57
CA LYS A 261 27.13 -4.82 -5.36
C LYS A 261 26.20 -5.98 -5.66
N GLU A 262 26.31 -6.60 -6.83
CA GLU A 262 25.37 -7.63 -7.28
C GLU A 262 25.32 -8.80 -6.29
N ARG A 263 26.49 -9.29 -5.81
CA ARG A 263 26.54 -10.35 -4.79
C ARG A 263 25.96 -9.95 -3.42
N GLN A 264 25.87 -8.67 -3.12
CA GLN A 264 25.32 -8.16 -1.86
C GLN A 264 23.82 -7.92 -1.97
N TYR A 265 23.39 -7.37 -3.09
CA TYR A 265 22.01 -6.94 -3.32
C TYR A 265 21.16 -7.99 -4.00
N THR A 266 21.74 -9.03 -4.60
CA THR A 266 21.03 -10.18 -5.16
C THR A 266 21.64 -11.49 -4.72
N TYR A 267 20.95 -12.58 -5.01
CA TYR A 267 21.44 -13.94 -4.81
C TYR A 267 22.26 -14.46 -5.99
N VAL A 268 22.82 -13.59 -6.85
CA VAL A 268 23.44 -14.02 -8.12
C VAL A 268 24.62 -14.98 -7.92
N GLY A 269 25.30 -14.90 -6.77
CA GLY A 269 26.34 -15.87 -6.38
C GLY A 269 25.83 -17.30 -6.13
N LYS A 270 24.50 -17.48 -6.04
CA LYS A 270 23.78 -18.75 -5.96
C LYS A 270 22.97 -19.04 -7.22
N GLN A 271 23.33 -18.41 -8.35
CA GLN A 271 22.64 -18.55 -9.64
C GLN A 271 21.19 -18.06 -9.63
N ASP A 272 20.86 -17.13 -8.72
CA ASP A 272 19.52 -16.56 -8.61
C ASP A 272 19.58 -15.02 -8.69
N PRO A 273 18.91 -14.38 -9.67
CA PRO A 273 19.03 -12.94 -9.88
C PRO A 273 18.20 -12.10 -8.90
N HIS A 274 17.40 -12.71 -8.03
CA HIS A 274 16.45 -11.97 -7.20
C HIS A 274 17.15 -11.18 -6.09
N PRO A 275 16.58 -10.04 -5.67
CA PRO A 275 17.18 -9.22 -4.63
C PRO A 275 17.25 -9.94 -3.29
N THR A 276 18.29 -9.64 -2.51
CA THR A 276 18.32 -9.91 -1.08
C THR A 276 17.50 -8.85 -0.35
N GLN A 277 17.27 -9.02 0.96
CA GLN A 277 16.71 -7.96 1.81
C GLN A 277 17.45 -6.61 1.70
N LYS A 278 18.77 -6.60 1.45
CA LYS A 278 19.52 -5.35 1.22
C LYS A 278 19.23 -4.74 -0.14
N GLY A 279 19.05 -5.57 -1.17
CA GLY A 279 18.64 -5.12 -2.50
C GLY A 279 17.21 -4.56 -2.47
N TYR A 280 16.28 -5.25 -1.82
CA TYR A 280 14.91 -4.76 -1.64
C TYR A 280 14.83 -3.46 -0.83
N GLU A 281 15.67 -3.33 0.20
CA GLU A 281 15.81 -2.07 0.94
C GLU A 281 16.26 -0.93 0.01
N TYR A 282 17.31 -1.16 -0.78
CA TYR A 282 17.80 -0.16 -1.72
C TYR A 282 16.73 0.21 -2.78
N ILE A 283 16.04 -0.77 -3.37
CA ILE A 283 14.94 -0.52 -4.32
C ILE A 283 13.85 0.32 -3.65
N GLY A 284 13.41 -0.06 -2.44
CA GLY A 284 12.41 0.68 -1.68
C GLY A 284 12.82 2.13 -1.38
N GLN A 285 14.10 2.35 -1.07
CA GLN A 285 14.66 3.69 -0.90
C GLN A 285 14.59 4.52 -2.18
N GLN A 286 14.92 3.94 -3.35
CA GLN A 286 14.83 4.67 -4.61
C GLN A 286 13.38 5.06 -4.94
N PHE A 287 12.42 4.15 -4.75
CA PHE A 287 11.01 4.47 -4.91
C PHE A 287 10.59 5.60 -3.98
N ALA A 288 10.96 5.53 -2.70
CA ALA A 288 10.60 6.57 -1.74
C ALA A 288 11.22 7.93 -2.06
N ASN A 289 12.48 7.95 -2.50
CA ASN A 289 13.17 9.16 -2.94
C ASN A 289 12.52 9.77 -4.20
N VAL A 290 11.97 8.96 -5.10
CA VAL A 290 11.20 9.48 -6.24
C VAL A 290 9.84 10.01 -5.77
N ILE A 291 9.10 9.22 -4.98
CA ILE A 291 7.69 9.49 -4.64
C ILE A 291 7.56 10.63 -3.61
N TRP A 292 8.34 10.59 -2.53
CA TRP A 292 8.26 11.47 -1.36
C TRP A 292 9.51 12.32 -1.11
N LYS A 293 10.59 12.11 -1.89
CA LYS A 293 11.89 12.81 -1.73
C LYS A 293 12.61 12.52 -0.41
N GLU A 294 12.21 11.46 0.28
CA GLU A 294 12.84 10.98 1.50
C GLU A 294 12.59 9.49 1.70
N TYR A 295 13.46 8.83 2.46
CA TYR A 295 13.21 7.51 3.04
C TYR A 295 13.36 7.60 4.55
N ARG A 296 12.31 7.23 5.28
CA ARG A 296 12.18 7.38 6.72
C ARG A 296 12.28 6.03 7.40
N THR A 297 12.97 6.02 8.52
CA THR A 297 12.99 4.89 9.45
C THR A 297 12.52 5.37 10.82
N PRO A 298 11.87 4.52 11.63
CA PRO A 298 11.54 4.88 12.98
C PRO A 298 12.81 5.20 13.79
N ALA A 299 12.71 6.15 14.71
CA ALA A 299 13.83 6.49 15.58
C ALA A 299 14.27 5.26 16.40
N PRO A 300 15.59 5.11 16.70
CA PRO A 300 16.06 4.05 17.56
C PRO A 300 15.33 4.04 18.90
N ARG A 301 14.83 2.86 19.29
CA ARG A 301 14.13 2.66 20.56
C ARG A 301 15.14 2.40 21.69
N ALA A 302 14.81 2.87 22.89
CA ALA A 302 15.47 2.43 24.11
C ALA A 302 15.25 0.91 24.30
N ALA A 303 16.19 0.23 24.98
CA ALA A 303 16.19 -1.24 25.10
C ALA A 303 14.92 -1.82 25.75
N ASP A 304 14.25 -1.04 26.62
CA ASP A 304 13.04 -1.43 27.32
C ASP A 304 11.74 -0.97 26.63
N VAL A 305 11.84 -0.39 25.43
CA VAL A 305 10.71 0.03 24.60
C VAL A 305 10.55 -0.95 23.44
N THR A 306 9.44 -1.69 23.45
CA THR A 306 9.19 -2.77 22.48
C THR A 306 8.44 -2.31 21.22
N LEU A 307 7.94 -1.08 21.20
CA LEU A 307 7.07 -0.55 20.15
C LEU A 307 7.46 0.90 19.82
N SER A 308 7.69 1.20 18.54
CA SER A 308 7.71 2.59 18.05
C SER A 308 6.30 3.03 17.71
N VAL A 309 6.00 4.32 17.86
CA VAL A 309 4.66 4.85 17.62
C VAL A 309 4.78 6.12 16.81
N ILE A 310 4.22 6.10 15.61
CA ILE A 310 4.17 7.23 14.70
C ILE A 310 2.73 7.67 14.58
N ILE A 311 2.45 8.93 14.91
CA ILE A 311 1.11 9.52 14.86
C ILE A 311 1.11 10.63 13.81
N ASN A 312 0.31 10.47 12.75
CA ASN A 312 0.24 11.42 11.63
C ASN A 312 1.65 11.83 11.12
N GLY A 313 2.50 10.83 10.93
CA GLY A 313 3.86 11.02 10.44
C GLY A 313 4.84 11.60 11.46
N LYS A 314 4.49 11.72 12.74
CA LYS A 314 5.40 12.19 13.78
C LYS A 314 5.66 11.11 14.80
N GLU A 315 6.93 10.89 15.13
CA GLU A 315 7.30 10.04 16.26
C GLU A 315 6.69 10.58 17.56
N LEU A 316 6.14 9.67 18.35
CA LEU A 316 5.59 10.01 19.66
C LEU A 316 6.72 10.46 20.60
N VAL A 317 6.63 11.70 21.10
CA VAL A 317 7.56 12.25 22.11
C VAL A 317 7.18 11.76 23.51
N GLY A 318 7.10 10.45 23.68
CA GLY A 318 6.67 9.78 24.91
C GLY A 318 7.01 8.30 24.86
N LYS A 319 7.06 7.63 26.00
CA LYS A 319 7.46 6.22 26.09
C LYS A 319 6.22 5.32 26.03
N PRO A 320 5.99 4.51 24.98
CA PRO A 320 4.99 3.45 25.02
C PRO A 320 5.35 2.42 26.09
N ILE A 321 4.35 1.94 26.83
CA ILE A 321 4.54 0.89 27.84
C ILE A 321 3.73 -0.32 27.44
N ASN A 322 4.38 -1.49 27.34
CA ASN A 322 3.68 -2.75 27.25
C ASN A 322 3.42 -3.31 28.65
N LYS A 323 2.15 -3.55 28.99
CA LYS A 323 1.76 -4.19 30.25
C LYS A 323 0.74 -5.27 29.96
N LYS A 324 1.08 -6.52 30.29
CA LYS A 324 0.23 -7.70 30.06
C LYS A 324 -0.28 -7.77 28.61
N ASN A 325 0.63 -7.65 27.64
CA ASN A 325 0.33 -7.66 26.19
C ASN A 325 -0.54 -6.49 25.69
N THR A 326 -0.80 -5.47 26.52
CA THR A 326 -1.47 -4.24 26.10
C THR A 326 -0.45 -3.11 25.99
N ASN A 327 -0.40 -2.45 24.83
CA ASN A 327 0.40 -1.25 24.65
C ASN A 327 -0.39 -0.04 25.15
N PHE A 328 0.25 0.77 26.00
CA PHE A 328 -0.30 2.00 26.54
C PHE A 328 0.53 3.19 26.07
N LEU A 329 -0.16 4.28 25.76
CA LEU A 329 0.46 5.54 25.39
C LEU A 329 0.11 6.62 26.43
N PRO A 330 1.04 7.55 26.69
CA PRO A 330 0.74 8.69 27.54
C PRO A 330 -0.16 9.67 26.75
N ILE A 331 -1.37 9.90 27.27
CA ILE A 331 -2.46 10.53 26.50
C ILE A 331 -2.20 12.00 26.16
N ARG A 332 -1.36 12.69 26.95
CA ARG A 332 -1.00 14.09 26.74
C ARG A 332 -0.15 14.26 25.49
N GLU A 333 0.81 13.38 25.30
CA GLU A 333 1.72 13.36 24.17
C GLU A 333 0.96 13.00 22.89
N VAL A 334 0.00 12.06 23.00
CA VAL A 334 -0.94 11.74 21.92
C VAL A 334 -1.80 12.95 21.55
N ALA A 335 -2.39 13.64 22.54
CA ALA A 335 -3.16 14.87 22.33
C ALA A 335 -2.34 15.94 21.61
N ASN A 336 -1.11 16.16 22.04
CA ASN A 336 -0.19 17.10 21.43
C ASN A 336 0.14 16.71 19.98
N ALA A 337 0.40 15.43 19.72
CA ALA A 337 0.75 14.93 18.39
C ALA A 337 -0.36 15.19 17.36
N VAL A 338 -1.63 15.07 17.78
CA VAL A 338 -2.80 15.28 16.90
C VAL A 338 -3.48 16.64 17.08
N LYS A 339 -2.85 17.55 17.83
CA LYS A 339 -3.37 18.90 18.12
C LYS A 339 -4.80 18.87 18.67
N ALA A 340 -5.04 18.00 19.64
CA ALA A 340 -6.31 17.91 20.34
C ALA A 340 -6.27 18.65 21.67
N GLU A 341 -7.45 19.07 22.13
CA GLU A 341 -7.62 19.58 23.48
C GLU A 341 -7.63 18.41 24.46
N LEU A 342 -6.85 18.53 25.54
CA LEU A 342 -6.88 17.60 26.66
C LEU A 342 -7.19 18.35 27.95
N LYS A 343 -8.30 18.00 28.59
CA LYS A 343 -8.67 18.46 29.94
C LYS A 343 -8.57 17.32 30.94
N TRP A 344 -8.12 17.64 32.15
CA TRP A 344 -8.03 16.71 33.26
C TRP A 344 -8.92 17.18 34.41
N ASP A 345 -9.80 16.30 34.88
CA ASP A 345 -10.57 16.50 36.10
C ASP A 345 -9.95 15.69 37.25
N ASN A 346 -9.38 16.39 38.23
CA ASN A 346 -8.72 15.78 39.37
C ASN A 346 -9.70 15.14 40.38
N LYS A 347 -10.96 15.60 40.43
CA LYS A 347 -11.98 15.09 41.35
C LYS A 347 -12.47 13.73 40.87
N THR A 348 -12.74 13.61 39.58
CA THR A 348 -13.25 12.36 38.97
C THR A 348 -12.14 11.45 38.44
N LYS A 349 -10.89 11.94 38.37
CA LYS A 349 -9.74 11.27 37.75
C LYS A 349 -10.02 10.92 36.29
N THR A 350 -10.55 11.90 35.56
CA THR A 350 -11.00 11.73 34.17
C THR A 350 -10.19 12.61 33.23
N ALA A 351 -9.67 12.00 32.17
CA ALA A 351 -9.12 12.70 31.02
C ALA A 351 -10.22 12.88 29.97
N THR A 352 -10.45 14.12 29.54
CA THR A 352 -11.36 14.47 28.45
C THR A 352 -10.56 14.97 27.27
N PHE A 353 -10.62 14.24 26.18
CA PHE A 353 -9.95 14.52 24.92
C PHE A 353 -10.98 15.08 23.94
N ARG A 354 -10.67 16.20 23.26
CA ARG A 354 -11.52 16.75 22.21
C ARG A 354 -10.73 17.03 20.95
N LYS A 355 -11.21 16.51 19.82
CA LYS A 355 -10.69 16.79 18.49
C LYS A 355 -11.86 16.85 17.52
N ASN A 356 -11.98 17.94 16.77
CA ASN A 356 -13.09 18.19 15.85
C ASN A 356 -14.44 17.98 16.58
N ASN A 357 -15.33 17.14 16.07
CA ASN A 357 -16.63 16.83 16.68
C ASN A 357 -16.61 15.57 17.57
N ARG A 358 -15.43 15.15 18.03
CA ARG A 358 -15.28 14.01 18.94
C ARG A 358 -14.82 14.44 20.33
N GLU A 359 -15.57 14.00 21.33
CA GLU A 359 -15.23 14.07 22.75
C GLU A 359 -15.07 12.65 23.30
N VAL A 360 -13.92 12.37 23.89
CA VAL A 360 -13.62 11.09 24.53
C VAL A 360 -13.34 11.34 26.01
N MET A 361 -14.06 10.65 26.91
CA MET A 361 -13.79 10.72 28.35
C MET A 361 -13.31 9.37 28.87
N ILE A 362 -12.17 9.36 29.54
CA ILE A 362 -11.53 8.17 30.07
C ILE A 362 -11.23 8.38 31.56
N THR A 363 -11.87 7.57 32.40
CA THR A 363 -11.66 7.59 33.85
C THR A 363 -10.62 6.55 34.24
N ILE A 364 -9.67 6.94 35.11
CA ILE A 364 -8.64 6.03 35.62
C ILE A 364 -9.28 4.84 36.33
N GLY A 365 -8.85 3.63 35.99
CA GLY A 365 -9.33 2.38 36.59
C GLY A 365 -10.70 1.91 36.09
N ALA A 366 -11.41 2.69 35.27
CA ALA A 366 -12.69 2.28 34.71
C ALA A 366 -12.50 1.30 33.54
N ASN A 367 -13.39 0.31 33.46
CA ASN A 367 -13.48 -0.63 32.33
C ASN A 367 -14.33 -0.07 31.17
N THR A 368 -14.59 1.23 31.17
CA THR A 368 -15.38 1.93 30.15
C THR A 368 -14.78 3.29 29.86
N MET A 369 -15.05 3.78 28.65
CA MET A 369 -14.88 5.18 28.25
C MET A 369 -16.18 5.68 27.62
N THR A 370 -16.34 6.98 27.47
CA THR A 370 -17.41 7.54 26.63
C THR A 370 -16.83 8.17 25.38
N ILE A 371 -17.50 7.96 24.24
CA ILE A 371 -17.24 8.67 22.98
C ILE A 371 -18.53 9.40 22.64
N ASN A 372 -18.50 10.73 22.60
CA ASN A 372 -19.68 11.57 22.34
C ASN A 372 -20.87 11.19 23.25
N GLY A 373 -20.59 10.92 24.53
CA GLY A 373 -21.59 10.50 25.53
C GLY A 373 -21.98 9.02 25.48
N VAL A 374 -21.62 8.28 24.43
CA VAL A 374 -21.93 6.84 24.31
C VAL A 374 -20.88 6.00 25.03
N ILE A 375 -21.33 5.12 25.92
CA ILE A 375 -20.46 4.21 26.68
C ILE A 375 -19.84 3.15 25.75
N GLN A 376 -18.53 2.98 25.87
CA GLN A 376 -17.74 1.97 25.18
C GLN A 376 -16.95 1.15 26.21
N LYS A 377 -16.91 -0.17 26.03
CA LYS A 377 -16.12 -1.07 26.87
C LYS A 377 -14.62 -0.89 26.60
N LEU A 378 -13.83 -0.96 27.67
CA LEU A 378 -12.38 -1.09 27.66
C LEU A 378 -12.00 -2.44 28.26
N ASP A 379 -11.21 -3.23 27.53
CA ASP A 379 -10.74 -4.52 28.06
C ASP A 379 -9.65 -4.35 29.12
N THR A 380 -8.86 -3.29 29.03
CA THR A 380 -7.89 -2.91 30.06
C THR A 380 -8.06 -1.44 30.44
N PRO A 381 -8.20 -1.09 31.73
CA PRO A 381 -8.34 0.30 32.17
C PRO A 381 -7.12 1.17 31.90
N ALA A 382 -7.37 2.46 31.70
CA ALA A 382 -6.34 3.49 31.81
C ALA A 382 -5.82 3.59 33.26
N TYR A 383 -4.56 3.98 33.43
CA TYR A 383 -3.91 4.07 34.73
C TYR A 383 -2.95 5.27 34.81
N LEU A 384 -2.54 5.61 36.03
CA LEU A 384 -1.51 6.61 36.28
C LEU A 384 -0.15 5.90 36.43
N GLU A 385 0.82 6.30 35.61
CA GLU A 385 2.21 5.84 35.69
C GLU A 385 3.08 6.94 36.28
N THR A 386 4.05 6.59 37.12
CA THR A 386 4.97 7.57 37.71
C THR A 386 6.36 7.42 37.11
N ILE A 387 6.80 8.44 36.39
CA ILE A 387 8.12 8.49 35.76
C ILE A 387 8.84 9.73 36.29
N ASN A 388 10.04 9.56 36.86
CA ASN A 388 10.85 10.65 37.42
C ASN A 388 10.07 11.57 38.39
N LYS A 389 9.25 10.96 39.27
CA LYS A 389 8.38 11.66 40.24
C LYS A 389 7.23 12.48 39.62
N GLN A 390 7.01 12.39 38.31
CA GLN A 390 5.87 12.98 37.61
C GLN A 390 4.85 11.89 37.24
N GLN A 391 3.56 12.20 37.40
CA GLN A 391 2.46 11.29 37.02
C GLN A 391 2.01 11.54 35.57
N TYR A 392 1.77 10.46 34.85
CA TYR A 392 1.30 10.44 33.47
C TYR A 392 0.06 9.54 33.37
N THR A 393 -0.95 9.99 32.63
CA THR A 393 -2.12 9.18 32.32
C THR A 393 -1.82 8.30 31.11
N TYR A 394 -1.73 7.00 31.35
CA TYR A 394 -1.50 5.99 30.31
C TYR A 394 -2.83 5.35 29.92
N VAL A 395 -3.10 5.38 28.61
CA VAL A 395 -4.34 4.90 28.01
C VAL A 395 -4.02 3.77 27.03
N PRO A 396 -4.80 2.68 26.99
CA PRO A 396 -4.61 1.62 26.01
C PRO A 396 -4.63 2.18 24.59
N LEU A 397 -3.69 1.76 23.74
CA LEU A 397 -3.61 2.17 22.34
C LEU A 397 -4.94 1.97 21.61
N ALA A 398 -5.60 0.82 21.81
CA ALA A 398 -6.90 0.55 21.19
C ALA A 398 -8.00 1.55 21.59
N ALA A 399 -7.95 2.07 22.83
CA ALA A 399 -8.90 3.07 23.30
C ALA A 399 -8.66 4.43 22.62
N ILE A 400 -7.40 4.79 22.38
CA ILE A 400 -7.02 6.01 21.63
C ILE A 400 -7.52 5.91 20.19
N VAL A 401 -7.18 4.80 19.51
CA VAL A 401 -7.54 4.54 18.11
C VAL A 401 -9.05 4.59 17.94
N LYS A 402 -9.79 3.85 18.78
CA LYS A 402 -11.26 3.84 18.75
C LYS A 402 -11.88 5.18 19.16
N GLY A 403 -11.32 5.84 20.17
CA GLY A 403 -11.83 7.11 20.70
C GLY A 403 -11.75 8.24 19.68
N LEU A 404 -10.62 8.30 18.96
CA LEU A 404 -10.31 9.38 18.02
C LEU A 404 -10.65 9.05 16.58
N ASP A 405 -11.08 7.82 16.31
CA ASP A 405 -11.35 7.30 14.97
C ASP A 405 -10.13 7.42 14.07
N PHE A 406 -9.04 6.91 14.62
CA PHE A 406 -7.79 6.79 13.90
C PHE A 406 -7.68 5.39 13.34
N ASP A 407 -6.98 5.28 12.23
CA ASP A 407 -6.52 4.02 11.68
C ASP A 407 -5.24 3.59 12.40
N LEU A 408 -5.10 2.28 12.62
CA LEU A 408 -3.92 1.67 13.21
C LEU A 408 -3.38 0.59 12.27
N VAL A 409 -2.17 0.80 11.78
CA VAL A 409 -1.41 -0.23 11.06
C VAL A 409 -0.17 -0.57 11.87
N TYR A 410 -0.01 -1.85 12.20
CA TYR A 410 1.20 -2.35 12.86
C TYR A 410 2.12 -3.04 11.85
N GLN A 411 3.33 -2.51 11.69
CA GLN A 411 4.37 -3.09 10.85
C GLN A 411 5.35 -3.88 11.71
N GLN A 412 5.29 -5.20 11.58
CA GLN A 412 6.07 -6.15 12.39
C GLN A 412 7.58 -6.03 12.14
N THR A 413 7.98 -5.84 10.89
CA THR A 413 9.36 -5.63 10.41
C THR A 413 10.01 -4.44 11.08
N LEU A 414 9.27 -3.33 11.20
CA LEU A 414 9.71 -2.11 11.88
C LEU A 414 9.44 -2.12 13.39
N LYS A 415 8.62 -3.06 13.88
CA LYS A 415 8.00 -3.07 15.22
C LYS A 415 7.37 -1.71 15.56
N THR A 416 6.56 -1.21 14.63
CA THR A 416 6.05 0.17 14.67
C THR A 416 4.55 0.21 14.46
N ALA A 417 3.85 0.94 15.32
CA ALA A 417 2.45 1.29 15.16
C ALA A 417 2.34 2.64 14.45
N PHE A 418 1.77 2.64 13.24
CA PHE A 418 1.37 3.83 12.51
C PHE A 418 -0.08 4.13 12.86
N ILE A 419 -0.31 5.32 13.39
CA ILE A 419 -1.61 5.83 13.80
C ILE A 419 -1.90 7.04 12.92
N ASN A 420 -2.86 6.90 12.02
CA ASN A 420 -3.22 7.96 11.08
C ASN A 420 -4.66 8.36 11.33
N GLY A 421 -4.94 9.66 11.38
CA GLY A 421 -6.27 10.17 11.63
C GLY A 421 -6.49 11.54 11.00
N PRO A 422 -7.75 12.01 10.98
CA PRO A 422 -8.08 13.31 10.41
C PRO A 422 -7.30 14.43 11.12
N LEU A 423 -6.65 15.28 10.32
CA LEU A 423 -5.81 16.39 10.80
C LEU A 423 -6.62 17.54 11.42
#